data_AF-A0A2T2RRM7-F1
#
_entry.id   AF-A0A2T2RRM7-F1
#
_cell.length_a   1.000
_cell.length_b   1.000
_cell.length_c   1.000
_cell.angle_alpha   90.00
_cell.angle_beta   90.00
_cell.angle_gamma   90.00
#
_symmetry.space_group_name_H-M   'P 1'
#
loop_
_entity.id
_entity.type
_entity.pdbx_description
1 polymer ?
#
loop_
_entity_poly.entity_id
_entity_poly.type
_entity_poly.pdbx_seq_one_letter_code
_entity_poly.pdbx_strand_id
1 'polypeptide(L)'
;MSISDIVKLFGAITELLRVLVWPGVTIFILVRFRKNLQEVITSLGELSLKGAGFEVSLNRKQAGAAAGLAAAAISRSGEAATPEAAAREARDAADIVAEAFMPQVRERLKKSTVLWVDDCPDNNIYERQLLEALGINFVLAKSTGEALDKINQQSFDAIISDMGLPPNPKAGYRLLDELQSSGDKTPFIIYSTSQDPEHVAESIRRGVIGCTNNPRELFEKVLFVLSPLSTLEQRRRNQRRLSNY
;
A
#
# COMPACT_ATOMS: atom_id res chain seq x y z
N MET A 1 9.93 70.62 -27.68
CA MET A 1 9.48 69.23 -27.48
C MET A 1 8.65 69.22 -26.21
N SER A 2 7.36 68.91 -26.30
CA SER A 2 6.47 69.00 -25.13
C SER A 2 6.76 67.84 -24.17
N ILE A 3 6.60 68.06 -22.86
CA ILE A 3 6.73 67.02 -21.83
C ILE A 3 5.82 65.82 -22.16
N SER A 4 4.67 66.08 -22.79
CA SER A 4 3.77 65.04 -23.29
C SER A 4 4.37 64.12 -24.35
N ASP A 5 5.29 64.63 -25.18
CA ASP A 5 5.90 63.87 -26.27
C ASP A 5 7.00 62.94 -25.74
N ILE A 6 7.72 63.39 -24.71
CA ILE A 6 8.75 62.61 -24.03
C ILE A 6 8.13 61.43 -23.26
N VAL A 7 6.98 61.64 -22.60
CA VAL A 7 6.26 60.57 -21.89
C VAL A 7 5.71 59.53 -22.86
N LYS A 8 5.19 59.95 -24.03
CA LYS A 8 4.74 59.03 -25.08
C LYS A 8 5.89 58.25 -25.70
N LEU A 9 7.05 58.89 -25.90
CA LEU A 9 8.25 58.23 -26.41
C LEU A 9 8.77 57.16 -25.44
N PHE A 10 8.81 57.47 -24.14
CA PHE A 10 9.19 56.50 -23.11
C PHE A 10 8.22 55.31 -23.05
N GLY A 11 6.91 55.56 -23.11
CA GLY A 11 5.90 54.49 -23.16
C GLY A 11 6.06 53.56 -24.37
N ALA A 12 6.31 54.14 -25.55
CA ALA A 12 6.54 53.37 -26.77
C ALA A 12 7.84 52.54 -26.72
N ILE A 13 8.90 53.09 -26.14
CA ILE A 13 10.19 52.39 -25.95
C ILE A 13 10.01 51.23 -24.95
N THR A 14 9.26 51.41 -23.87
CA THR A 14 9.02 50.33 -22.90
C THR A 14 8.18 49.18 -23.46
N GLU A 15 7.21 49.47 -24.32
CA GLU A 15 6.42 48.46 -25.03
C GLU A 15 7.28 47.70 -26.05
N LEU A 16 8.11 48.41 -26.81
CA LEU A 16 9.03 47.79 -27.78
C LEU A 16 10.08 46.91 -27.08
N LEU A 17 10.65 47.38 -25.97
CA LEU A 17 11.62 46.63 -25.18
C LEU A 17 11.00 45.37 -24.57
N ARG A 18 9.74 45.41 -24.11
CA ARG A 18 9.05 44.21 -23.62
C ARG A 18 8.92 43.13 -24.70
N VAL A 19 8.62 43.51 -25.94
CA VAL A 19 8.45 42.55 -27.04
C VAL A 19 9.79 42.01 -27.56
N LEU A 20 10.87 42.81 -27.51
CA LEU A 20 12.17 42.42 -28.05
C LEU A 20 13.10 41.71 -27.05
N VAL A 21 12.98 42.01 -25.75
CA VAL A 21 13.86 41.45 -24.72
C VAL A 21 13.62 39.95 -24.54
N TRP A 22 12.37 39.48 -24.59
CA TRP A 22 12.06 38.07 -24.39
C TRP A 22 12.64 37.16 -25.49
N PRO A 23 12.48 37.45 -26.79
CA PRO A 23 13.14 36.68 -27.84
C PRO A 23 14.67 36.71 -27.73
N GLY A 24 15.25 37.87 -27.41
CA GLY A 24 16.70 38.02 -27.25
C GLY A 24 17.26 37.19 -26.08
N VAL A 25 16.62 37.26 -24.91
CA VAL A 25 16.97 36.45 -23.74
C VAL A 25 16.75 34.96 -24.02
N THR A 26 15.67 34.60 -24.70
CA THR A 26 15.36 33.21 -25.07
C THR A 26 16.43 32.66 -26.01
N ILE A 27 16.79 33.40 -27.07
CA ILE A 27 17.85 33.02 -28.01
C ILE A 27 19.20 32.95 -27.29
N PHE A 28 19.50 33.90 -26.41
CA PHE A 28 20.73 33.90 -25.62
C PHE A 28 20.82 32.67 -24.70
N ILE A 29 19.75 32.30 -24.00
CA ILE A 29 19.69 31.10 -23.17
C ILE A 29 19.83 29.84 -24.04
N LEU A 30 19.12 29.76 -25.17
CA LEU A 30 19.18 28.62 -26.09
C LEU A 30 20.57 28.42 -26.69
N VAL A 31 21.27 29.49 -27.05
CA VAL A 31 22.64 29.43 -27.60
C VAL A 31 23.65 29.12 -26.50
N ARG A 32 23.54 29.78 -25.34
CA ARG A 32 24.50 29.66 -24.23
C ARG A 32 24.45 28.30 -23.53
N PHE A 33 23.28 27.67 -23.50
CA PHE A 33 23.03 26.36 -22.88
C PHE A 33 22.70 25.25 -23.89
N ARG A 34 22.98 25.46 -25.18
CA ARG A 34 22.68 24.51 -26.26
C ARG A 34 23.15 23.08 -25.97
N LYS A 35 24.36 22.92 -25.41
CA LYS A 35 24.93 21.60 -25.09
C LYS A 35 24.19 20.91 -23.93
N ASN A 36 23.79 21.64 -22.89
CA ASN A 36 23.06 21.09 -21.74
C ASN A 36 21.58 20.83 -22.07
N LEU A 37 20.97 21.65 -22.93
CA LEU A 37 19.58 21.44 -23.36
C LEU A 37 19.44 20.19 -24.24
N GLN A 38 20.49 19.82 -24.99
CA GLN A 38 20.51 18.58 -25.76
C GLN A 38 20.46 17.34 -24.85
N GLU A 39 21.14 17.34 -23.71
CA GLU A 39 21.06 16.24 -22.72
C GLU A 39 19.67 16.15 -22.06
N VAL A 40 19.05 17.30 -21.75
CA VAL A 40 17.71 17.34 -21.16
C VAL A 40 16.63 16.90 -22.15
N ILE A 41 16.72 17.27 -23.44
CA ILE A 41 15.75 16.85 -24.46
C ILE A 41 15.92 15.37 -24.81
N THR A 42 17.16 14.87 -24.85
CA THR A 42 17.42 13.44 -25.13
C THR A 42 16.95 12.56 -23.96
N SER A 43 17.13 13.00 -22.71
CA SER A 43 16.59 12.31 -21.53
C SER A 43 15.06 12.42 -21.38
N LEU A 44 14.43 13.49 -21.90
CA LEU A 44 12.97 13.60 -21.95
C LEU A 44 12.33 12.81 -23.11
N GLY A 45 13.08 12.58 -24.20
CA GLY A 45 12.62 11.81 -25.37
C GLY A 45 12.46 10.31 -25.11
N GLU A 46 13.21 9.74 -24.16
CA GLU A 46 13.10 8.32 -23.77
C GLU A 46 12.11 8.07 -22.61
N LEU A 47 11.63 9.12 -21.93
CA LEU A 47 10.84 9.01 -20.68
C LEU A 47 9.35 9.37 -20.79
N SER A 48 8.83 9.78 -21.95
CA SER A 48 7.46 10.30 -22.06
C SER A 48 6.77 9.72 -23.29
N LEU A 49 5.90 8.71 -23.17
CA LEU A 49 4.47 9.00 -22.97
C LEU A 49 3.65 7.77 -22.48
N LYS A 50 4.23 6.57 -22.41
CA LYS A 50 3.49 5.36 -21.97
C LYS A 50 3.73 4.95 -20.51
N GLY A 51 4.79 5.42 -19.87
CA GLY A 51 5.16 5.07 -18.48
C GLY A 51 4.83 6.14 -17.45
N ALA A 52 4.98 7.43 -17.77
CA ALA A 52 4.91 8.52 -16.80
C ALA A 52 3.56 8.63 -16.06
N GLY A 53 2.43 8.45 -16.75
CA GLY A 53 1.11 8.49 -16.09
C GLY A 53 0.87 7.28 -15.18
N PHE A 54 1.37 6.11 -15.57
CA PHE A 54 1.26 4.88 -14.79
C PHE A 54 2.18 4.93 -13.56
N GLU A 55 3.44 5.31 -13.74
CA GLU A 55 4.43 5.45 -12.66
C GLU A 55 4.03 6.53 -11.65
N VAL A 56 3.55 7.70 -12.09
CA VAL A 56 3.06 8.76 -11.19
C VAL A 56 1.81 8.28 -10.43
N SER A 57 0.90 7.55 -11.08
CA SER A 57 -0.29 7.01 -10.42
C SER A 57 0.02 5.89 -9.44
N LEU A 58 1.00 5.03 -9.76
CA LEU A 58 1.47 3.96 -8.90
C LEU A 58 2.19 4.52 -7.69
N ASN A 59 3.12 5.47 -7.88
CA ASN A 59 3.83 6.13 -6.79
C ASN A 59 2.85 6.80 -5.82
N ARG A 60 1.80 7.45 -6.32
CA ARG A 60 0.75 8.03 -5.46
C ARG A 60 -0.02 6.97 -4.68
N LYS A 61 -0.44 5.87 -5.33
CA LYS A 61 -1.17 4.78 -4.67
C LYS A 61 -0.31 4.06 -3.63
N GLN A 62 0.94 3.79 -3.96
CA GLN A 62 1.93 3.18 -3.08
C GLN A 62 2.21 4.07 -1.86
N ALA A 63 2.44 5.38 -2.07
CA ALA A 63 2.66 6.32 -0.97
C ALA A 63 1.43 6.45 -0.06
N GLY A 64 0.22 6.52 -0.64
CA GLY A 64 -1.03 6.56 0.12
C GLY A 64 -1.25 5.28 0.94
N ALA A 65 -0.99 4.12 0.35
CA ALA A 65 -1.09 2.83 1.02
C ALA A 65 -0.07 2.70 2.17
N ALA A 66 1.18 3.10 1.94
CA ALA A 66 2.22 3.10 2.98
C ALA A 66 1.86 4.02 4.15
N ALA A 67 1.37 5.24 3.86
CA ALA A 67 0.93 6.18 4.88
C ALA A 67 -0.28 5.65 5.66
N GLY A 68 -1.27 5.07 4.98
CA GLY A 68 -2.45 4.47 5.60
C GLY A 68 -2.09 3.31 6.52
N LEU A 69 -1.19 2.42 6.09
CA LEU A 69 -0.72 1.29 6.89
C LEU A 69 0.02 1.75 8.15
N ALA A 70 0.94 2.71 8.00
CA ALA A 70 1.67 3.28 9.13
C ALA A 70 0.73 3.95 10.13
N ALA A 71 -0.24 4.74 9.65
CA ALA A 71 -1.23 5.41 10.50
C ALA A 71 -2.12 4.41 11.25
N ALA A 72 -2.55 3.35 10.59
CA ALA A 72 -3.37 2.29 11.22
C ALA A 72 -2.58 1.54 12.29
N ALA A 73 -1.29 1.24 12.04
CA ALA A 73 -0.44 0.55 13.01
C ALA A 73 -0.19 1.40 14.26
N ILE A 74 0.12 2.69 14.09
CA ILE A 74 0.29 3.64 15.19
C ILE A 74 -1.00 3.80 16.01
N SER A 75 -2.16 3.86 15.33
CA SER A 75 -3.45 4.03 16.02
C SER A 75 -3.81 2.85 16.91
N ARG A 76 -3.32 1.64 16.59
CA ARG A 76 -3.61 0.42 17.37
C ARG A 76 -2.55 0.03 18.39
N SER A 77 -1.32 0.51 18.28
CA SER A 77 -0.29 0.23 19.29
C SER A 77 -0.50 1.01 20.59
N GLY A 78 -1.25 2.11 20.58
CA GLY A 78 -1.63 2.86 21.80
C GLY A 78 -0.48 3.51 22.57
N GLU A 79 0.77 3.26 22.20
CA GLU A 79 1.96 3.87 22.78
C GLU A 79 2.22 5.25 22.17
N ALA A 80 2.65 6.19 23.02
CA ALA A 80 3.23 7.46 22.59
C ALA A 80 4.52 7.16 21.81
N ALA A 81 4.38 6.85 20.53
CA ALA A 81 5.48 6.48 19.66
C ALA A 81 6.48 7.65 19.66
N THR A 82 7.71 7.37 20.09
CA THR A 82 8.81 8.32 19.87
C THR A 82 8.90 8.61 18.38
N PRO A 83 9.37 9.81 17.98
CA PRO A 83 9.56 10.14 16.56
C PRO A 83 10.35 9.08 15.81
N GLU A 84 11.32 8.43 16.47
CA GLU A 84 12.12 7.35 15.91
C GLU A 84 11.32 6.06 15.69
N ALA A 85 10.46 5.67 16.64
CA ALA A 85 9.61 4.49 16.51
C ALA A 85 8.56 4.67 15.40
N ALA A 86 7.94 5.85 15.33
CA ALA A 86 6.99 6.18 14.26
C ALA A 86 7.67 6.22 12.88
N ALA A 87 8.88 6.79 12.79
CA ALA A 87 9.65 6.81 11.56
C ALA A 87 10.07 5.40 11.10
N ARG A 88 10.40 4.51 12.04
CA ARG A 88 10.71 3.11 11.73
C ARG A 88 9.48 2.38 11.21
N GLU A 89 8.33 2.52 11.88
CA GLU A 89 7.07 1.91 11.46
C GLU A 89 6.67 2.37 10.04
N ALA A 90 6.83 3.66 9.75
CA ALA A 90 6.54 4.22 8.43
C ALA A 90 7.47 3.67 7.33
N ARG A 91 8.77 3.50 7.62
CA ARG A 91 9.72 2.90 6.66
C ARG A 91 9.39 1.45 6.37
N ASP A 92 9.18 0.67 7.42
CA ASP A 92 8.85 -0.74 7.26
C ASP A 92 7.53 -0.93 6.48
N ALA A 93 6.50 -0.12 6.79
CA ALA A 93 5.25 -0.11 6.04
C ALA A 93 5.46 0.27 4.57
N ALA A 94 6.32 1.25 4.28
CA ALA A 94 6.65 1.63 2.91
C ALA A 94 7.35 0.52 2.13
N ASP A 95 8.26 -0.23 2.75
CA ASP A 95 8.96 -1.34 2.12
C ASP A 95 7.99 -2.48 1.75
N ILE A 96 7.10 -2.87 2.68
CA ILE A 96 6.10 -3.92 2.45
C ILE A 96 5.13 -3.52 1.32
N VAL A 97 4.69 -2.26 1.34
CA VAL A 97 3.79 -1.75 0.32
C VAL A 97 4.49 -1.66 -1.03
N ALA A 98 5.71 -1.13 -1.10
CA ALA A 98 6.49 -1.04 -2.35
C ALA A 98 6.57 -2.38 -3.07
N GLU A 99 6.75 -3.43 -2.28
CA GLU A 99 6.87 -4.78 -2.76
C GLU A 99 5.53 -5.37 -3.24
N ALA A 100 4.45 -5.15 -2.50
CA ALA A 100 3.11 -5.57 -2.90
C ALA A 100 2.66 -4.94 -4.24
N PHE A 101 3.19 -3.75 -4.57
CA PHE A 101 2.94 -3.06 -5.83
C PHE A 101 3.82 -3.54 -7.00
N MET A 102 4.73 -4.50 -6.81
CA MET A 102 5.47 -5.11 -7.91
C MET A 102 4.50 -5.79 -8.91
N PRO A 103 4.70 -5.66 -10.23
CA PRO A 103 3.73 -6.14 -11.22
C PRO A 103 3.33 -7.62 -11.05
N GLN A 104 4.29 -8.50 -10.80
CA GLN A 104 4.06 -9.94 -10.63
C GLN A 104 3.24 -10.25 -9.37
N VAL A 105 3.51 -9.55 -8.27
CA VAL A 105 2.78 -9.70 -7.00
C VAL A 105 1.35 -9.19 -7.19
N ARG A 106 1.21 -7.99 -7.75
CA ARG A 106 -0.08 -7.35 -7.98
C ARG A 106 -1.02 -8.16 -8.87
N GLU A 107 -0.50 -8.78 -9.93
CA GLU A 107 -1.34 -9.64 -10.79
C GLU A 107 -1.83 -10.91 -10.09
N ARG A 108 -1.08 -11.43 -9.10
CA ARG A 108 -1.55 -12.52 -8.24
C ARG A 108 -2.61 -12.02 -7.27
N LEU A 109 -2.34 -10.92 -6.57
CA LEU A 109 -3.27 -10.32 -5.59
C LEU A 109 -4.62 -9.96 -6.21
N LYS A 110 -4.64 -9.46 -7.46
CA LYS A 110 -5.88 -9.17 -8.21
C LYS A 110 -6.80 -10.37 -8.43
N LYS A 111 -6.24 -11.57 -8.45
CA LYS A 111 -6.99 -12.82 -8.65
C LYS A 111 -7.42 -13.44 -7.33
N SER A 112 -6.89 -12.94 -6.22
CA SER A 112 -7.17 -13.48 -4.90
C SER A 112 -8.51 -12.99 -4.36
N THR A 113 -9.24 -13.90 -3.74
CA THR A 113 -10.49 -13.63 -3.02
C THR A 113 -10.33 -14.05 -1.56
N VAL A 114 -10.55 -13.12 -0.65
CA VAL A 114 -10.42 -13.32 0.79
C VAL A 114 -11.79 -13.24 1.45
N LEU A 115 -12.13 -14.23 2.27
CA LEU A 115 -13.30 -14.17 3.13
C LEU A 115 -12.93 -13.42 4.42
N TRP A 116 -13.66 -12.35 4.74
CA TRP A 116 -13.53 -11.65 6.01
C TRP A 116 -14.77 -11.89 6.87
N VAL A 117 -14.57 -12.50 8.04
CA VAL A 117 -15.63 -12.84 8.99
C VAL A 117 -15.55 -11.92 10.20
N ASP A 118 -16.51 -11.01 10.32
CA ASP A 118 -16.59 -10.00 11.38
C ASP A 118 -18.04 -9.54 11.54
N ASP A 119 -18.56 -9.45 12.77
CA ASP A 119 -19.95 -9.07 13.04
C ASP A 119 -20.22 -7.58 12.76
N CYS A 120 -19.17 -6.75 12.83
CA CYS A 120 -19.16 -5.32 12.58
C CYS A 120 -18.09 -4.94 11.53
N PRO A 121 -18.23 -5.35 10.25
CA PRO A 121 -17.19 -5.22 9.23
C PRO A 121 -16.79 -3.78 8.85
N ASP A 122 -17.55 -2.79 9.33
CA ASP A 122 -17.23 -1.36 9.23
C ASP A 122 -16.04 -0.97 10.12
N ASN A 123 -15.80 -1.71 11.21
CA ASN A 123 -14.64 -1.50 12.09
C ASN A 123 -13.30 -1.76 11.37
N ASN A 124 -13.32 -2.57 10.31
CA ASN A 124 -12.15 -2.99 9.57
C ASN A 124 -12.08 -2.38 8.15
N ILE A 125 -12.77 -1.27 7.93
CA ILE A 125 -12.87 -0.67 6.59
C ILE A 125 -11.53 -0.18 6.05
N TYR A 126 -10.65 0.35 6.91
CA TYR A 126 -9.38 0.94 6.48
C TYR A 126 -8.37 -0.13 6.04
N GLU A 127 -8.34 -1.24 6.75
CA GLU A 127 -7.51 -2.42 6.49
C GLU A 127 -7.96 -3.09 5.20
N ARG A 128 -9.28 -3.25 5.02
CA ARG A 128 -9.86 -3.75 3.77
C ARG A 128 -9.53 -2.84 2.60
N GLN A 129 -9.77 -1.54 2.70
CA GLN A 129 -9.48 -0.59 1.63
C GLN A 129 -8.00 -0.61 1.21
N LEU A 130 -7.10 -0.76 2.18
CA LEU A 130 -5.67 -0.86 1.91
C LEU A 130 -5.32 -2.13 1.09
N LEU A 131 -5.89 -3.28 1.46
CA LEU A 131 -5.70 -4.56 0.75
C LEU A 131 -6.41 -4.56 -0.61
N GLU A 132 -7.59 -3.95 -0.71
CA GLU A 132 -8.35 -3.74 -1.96
C GLU A 132 -7.58 -2.83 -2.94
N ALA A 133 -6.82 -1.85 -2.44
CA ALA A 133 -5.96 -1.00 -3.28
C ALA A 133 -4.87 -1.80 -4.00
N LEU A 134 -4.48 -2.96 -3.45
CA LEU A 134 -3.59 -3.93 -4.10
C LEU A 134 -4.30 -4.83 -5.13
N GLY A 135 -5.63 -4.84 -5.12
CA GLY A 135 -6.48 -5.61 -6.03
C GLY A 135 -7.14 -6.83 -5.39
N ILE A 136 -6.94 -7.09 -4.10
CA ILE A 136 -7.55 -8.22 -3.40
C ILE A 136 -9.07 -8.02 -3.33
N ASN A 137 -9.83 -9.06 -3.65
CA ASN A 137 -11.29 -9.03 -3.53
C ASN A 137 -11.71 -9.55 -2.16
N PHE A 138 -12.64 -8.86 -1.49
CA PHE A 138 -13.21 -9.33 -0.22
C PHE A 138 -14.64 -9.80 -0.38
N VAL A 139 -14.94 -10.91 0.29
CA VAL A 139 -16.30 -11.35 0.56
C VAL A 139 -16.49 -11.27 2.06
N LEU A 140 -17.57 -10.64 2.51
CA LEU A 140 -17.85 -10.44 3.93
C LEU A 140 -18.83 -11.48 4.44
N ALA A 141 -18.64 -11.91 5.68
CA ALA A 141 -19.60 -12.69 6.46
C ALA A 141 -19.68 -12.14 7.89
N LYS A 142 -20.88 -12.10 8.47
CA LYS A 142 -21.12 -11.54 9.80
C LYS A 142 -21.21 -12.59 10.92
N SER A 143 -21.09 -13.87 10.57
CA SER A 143 -21.17 -14.97 11.52
C SER A 143 -20.45 -16.20 10.99
N THR A 144 -20.14 -17.14 11.89
CA THR A 144 -19.61 -18.46 11.53
C THR A 144 -20.51 -19.20 10.54
N GLY A 145 -21.84 -19.13 10.72
CA GLY A 145 -22.78 -19.80 9.81
C GLY A 145 -22.74 -19.22 8.40
N GLU A 146 -22.82 -17.89 8.29
CA GLU A 146 -22.73 -17.21 6.99
C GLU A 146 -21.37 -17.46 6.30
N ALA A 147 -20.28 -17.54 7.09
CA ALA A 147 -18.97 -17.88 6.56
C ALA A 147 -18.96 -19.28 5.94
N LEU A 148 -19.45 -20.29 6.66
CA LEU A 148 -19.55 -21.67 6.18
C LEU A 148 -20.44 -21.77 4.94
N ASP A 149 -21.57 -21.06 4.90
CA ASP A 149 -22.45 -21.03 3.72
C ASP A 149 -21.71 -20.52 2.47
N LYS A 150 -20.88 -19.48 2.63
CA LYS A 150 -20.09 -18.91 1.52
C LYS A 150 -18.92 -19.82 1.13
N ILE A 151 -18.26 -20.47 2.09
CA ILE A 151 -17.19 -21.45 1.84
C ILE A 151 -17.74 -22.63 1.02
N ASN A 152 -18.97 -23.06 1.31
CA ASN A 152 -19.63 -24.12 0.53
C ASN A 152 -20.01 -23.68 -0.89
N GLN A 153 -20.11 -22.37 -1.16
CA GLN A 153 -20.49 -21.83 -2.48
C GLN A 153 -19.29 -21.51 -3.37
N GLN A 154 -18.15 -21.15 -2.79
CA GLN A 154 -16.93 -20.83 -3.52
C GLN A 154 -15.68 -21.04 -2.66
N SER A 155 -14.54 -21.27 -3.32
CA SER A 155 -13.24 -21.34 -2.66
C SER A 155 -12.66 -19.95 -2.40
N PHE A 156 -11.85 -19.84 -1.34
CA PHE A 156 -11.14 -18.62 -0.96
C PHE A 156 -9.63 -18.88 -0.91
N ASP A 157 -8.84 -17.85 -1.19
CA ASP A 157 -7.38 -17.93 -1.11
C ASP A 157 -6.86 -17.70 0.33
N ALA A 158 -7.66 -17.02 1.16
CA ALA A 158 -7.43 -16.86 2.59
C ALA A 158 -8.74 -16.55 3.32
N ILE A 159 -8.76 -16.82 4.63
CA ILE A 159 -9.85 -16.44 5.53
C ILE A 159 -9.27 -15.58 6.65
N ILE A 160 -9.87 -14.42 6.88
CA ILE A 160 -9.62 -13.55 8.03
C ILE A 160 -10.86 -13.62 8.91
N SER A 161 -10.71 -13.95 10.19
CA SER A 161 -11.84 -14.05 11.12
C SER A 161 -11.54 -13.31 12.42
N ASP A 162 -12.53 -12.60 12.96
CA ASP A 162 -12.50 -12.24 14.37
C ASP A 162 -12.59 -13.50 15.24
N MET A 163 -11.97 -13.43 16.42
CA MET A 163 -12.05 -14.45 17.45
C MET A 163 -13.44 -14.48 18.09
N GLY A 164 -13.97 -13.31 18.43
CA GLY A 164 -15.22 -13.16 19.17
C GLY A 164 -16.35 -12.69 18.26
N LEU A 165 -17.23 -13.61 17.86
CA LEU A 165 -18.45 -13.26 17.11
C LEU A 165 -19.65 -13.59 17.99
N PRO A 166 -20.59 -12.65 18.22
CA PRO A 166 -21.78 -12.94 19.02
C PRO A 166 -22.52 -14.20 18.54
N PRO A 167 -22.98 -15.07 19.46
CA PRO A 167 -22.87 -14.97 20.93
C PRO A 167 -21.59 -15.60 21.52
N ASN A 168 -20.64 -16.06 20.71
CA ASN A 168 -19.52 -16.90 21.16
C ASN A 168 -18.16 -16.16 21.10
N PRO A 169 -17.47 -15.97 22.25
CA PRO A 169 -16.16 -15.30 22.27
C PRO A 169 -15.03 -16.09 21.62
N LYS A 170 -15.24 -17.37 21.26
CA LYS A 170 -14.30 -18.26 20.57
C LYS A 170 -14.84 -18.73 19.21
N ALA A 171 -15.73 -17.95 18.59
CA ALA A 171 -16.34 -18.27 17.31
C ALA A 171 -15.30 -18.47 16.19
N GLY A 172 -14.20 -17.71 16.20
CA GLY A 172 -13.12 -17.86 15.23
C GLY A 172 -12.47 -19.26 15.26
N TYR A 173 -12.25 -19.82 16.45
CA TYR A 173 -11.77 -21.20 16.58
C TYR A 173 -12.80 -22.24 16.15
N ARG A 174 -14.07 -22.00 16.42
CA ARG A 174 -15.13 -22.90 15.93
C ARG A 174 -15.15 -22.94 14.41
N LEU A 175 -15.05 -21.80 13.74
CA LEU A 175 -14.97 -21.75 12.29
C LEU A 175 -13.76 -22.54 11.78
N LEU A 176 -12.59 -22.36 12.42
CA LEU A 176 -11.38 -23.10 12.07
C LEU A 176 -11.53 -24.62 12.25
N ASP A 177 -12.16 -25.07 13.34
CA ASP A 177 -12.36 -26.50 13.62
C ASP A 177 -13.28 -27.15 12.58
N GLU A 178 -14.34 -26.45 12.15
CA GLU A 178 -15.24 -26.91 11.10
C GLU A 178 -14.51 -27.05 9.76
N LEU A 179 -13.70 -26.05 9.39
CA LEU A 179 -12.87 -26.08 8.18
C LEU A 179 -11.87 -27.25 8.18
N GLN A 180 -11.17 -27.45 9.30
CA GLN A 180 -10.21 -28.54 9.43
C GLN A 180 -10.90 -29.91 9.38
N SER A 181 -12.08 -30.02 10.00
CA SER A 181 -12.88 -31.25 10.00
C SER A 181 -13.45 -31.59 8.62
N SER A 182 -13.72 -30.58 7.78
CA SER A 182 -14.09 -30.77 6.37
C SER A 182 -12.90 -30.99 5.44
N GLY A 183 -11.66 -30.99 5.97
CA GLY A 183 -10.43 -31.14 5.20
C GLY A 183 -10.02 -29.90 4.40
N ASP A 184 -10.63 -28.75 4.69
CA ASP A 184 -10.27 -27.46 4.09
C ASP A 184 -8.93 -26.99 4.66
N LYS A 185 -8.03 -26.58 3.77
CA LYS A 185 -6.67 -26.11 4.10
C LYS A 185 -6.48 -24.63 3.79
N THR A 186 -7.57 -23.90 3.58
CA THR A 186 -7.55 -22.47 3.28
C THR A 186 -6.80 -21.76 4.42
N PRO A 187 -5.75 -20.98 4.09
CA PRO A 187 -4.97 -20.26 5.09
C PRO A 187 -5.87 -19.37 5.95
N PHE A 188 -5.77 -19.53 7.26
CA PHE A 188 -6.64 -18.88 8.23
C PHE A 188 -5.85 -17.89 9.09
N ILE A 189 -6.35 -16.66 9.22
CA ILE A 189 -5.77 -15.58 10.03
C ILE A 189 -6.82 -15.13 11.03
N ILE A 190 -6.44 -15.06 12.30
CA ILE A 190 -7.27 -14.47 13.34
C ILE A 190 -6.91 -12.99 13.45
N TYR A 191 -7.93 -12.13 13.31
CA TYR A 191 -7.79 -10.69 13.48
C TYR A 191 -8.73 -10.23 14.60
N SER A 192 -8.19 -10.00 15.79
CA SER A 192 -9.01 -9.69 16.97
C SER A 192 -8.41 -8.56 17.79
N THR A 193 -9.23 -7.80 18.50
CA THR A 193 -8.77 -6.70 19.35
C THR A 193 -8.01 -7.18 20.58
N SER A 194 -8.32 -8.38 21.07
CA SER A 194 -7.66 -9.01 22.22
C SER A 194 -6.33 -9.66 21.82
N GLN A 195 -5.27 -9.37 22.58
CA GLN A 195 -3.97 -10.06 22.50
C GLN A 195 -3.74 -11.00 23.69
N ASP A 196 -4.79 -11.63 24.22
CA ASP A 196 -4.61 -12.58 25.32
C ASP A 196 -3.54 -13.63 24.95
N PRO A 197 -2.43 -13.73 25.71
CA PRO A 197 -1.34 -14.67 25.42
C PRO A 197 -1.81 -16.12 25.30
N GLU A 198 -2.87 -16.50 26.02
CA GLU A 198 -3.45 -17.84 25.91
C GLU A 198 -4.11 -18.06 24.56
N HIS A 199 -4.79 -17.06 24.00
CA HIS A 199 -5.38 -17.11 22.65
C HIS A 199 -4.29 -17.13 21.57
N VAL A 200 -3.22 -16.37 21.75
CA VAL A 200 -2.08 -16.42 20.82
C VAL A 200 -1.45 -17.81 20.83
N ALA A 201 -1.17 -18.38 22.00
CA ALA A 201 -0.61 -19.73 22.12
C ALA A 201 -1.53 -20.83 21.55
N GLU A 202 -2.84 -20.71 21.78
CA GLU A 202 -3.84 -21.63 21.22
C GLU A 202 -3.93 -21.53 19.70
N SER A 203 -3.84 -20.32 19.14
CA SER A 203 -3.84 -20.12 17.70
C SER A 203 -2.66 -20.84 17.03
N ILE A 204 -1.47 -20.77 17.63
CA ILE A 204 -0.27 -21.47 17.15
C ILE A 204 -0.48 -22.99 17.15
N ARG A 205 -1.05 -23.54 18.23
CA ARG A 205 -1.34 -24.99 18.33
C ARG A 205 -2.30 -25.48 17.24
N ARG A 206 -3.24 -24.63 16.82
CA ARG A 206 -4.24 -24.96 15.80
C ARG A 206 -3.75 -24.77 14.36
N GLY A 207 -2.52 -24.28 14.17
CA GLY A 207 -1.91 -24.15 12.85
C GLY A 207 -2.46 -22.99 12.02
N VAL A 208 -3.00 -21.93 12.65
CA VAL A 208 -3.32 -20.71 11.90
C VAL A 208 -2.04 -20.02 11.42
N ILE A 209 -2.15 -19.20 10.38
CA ILE A 209 -1.04 -18.38 9.88
C ILE A 209 -0.62 -17.32 10.91
N GLY A 210 -1.58 -16.85 11.70
CA GLY A 210 -1.31 -16.03 12.87
C GLY A 210 -2.57 -15.48 13.51
N CYS A 211 -2.37 -14.93 14.70
CA CYS A 211 -3.32 -14.12 15.44
C CYS A 211 -2.70 -12.75 15.65
N THR A 212 -3.38 -11.67 15.28
CA THR A 212 -2.88 -10.31 15.46
C THR A 212 -4.02 -9.32 15.64
N ASN A 213 -3.77 -8.23 16.36
CA ASN A 213 -4.61 -7.04 16.33
C ASN A 213 -3.98 -5.92 15.49
N ASN A 214 -2.73 -6.09 15.06
CA ASN A 214 -1.97 -5.06 14.38
C ASN A 214 -2.22 -5.12 12.85
N PRO A 215 -2.63 -4.01 12.20
CA PRO A 215 -2.93 -3.99 10.77
C PRO A 215 -1.72 -4.23 9.91
N ARG A 216 -0.54 -3.81 10.34
CA ARG A 216 0.71 -4.08 9.63
C ARG A 216 0.99 -5.57 9.61
N GLU A 217 0.92 -6.23 10.77
CA GLU A 217 1.10 -7.68 10.83
C GLU A 217 0.03 -8.43 10.05
N LEU A 218 -1.23 -7.96 10.07
CA LEU A 218 -2.30 -8.51 9.24
C LEU A 218 -1.92 -8.42 7.76
N PHE A 219 -1.48 -7.24 7.32
CA PHE A 219 -1.07 -6.99 5.94
C PHE A 219 0.10 -7.89 5.52
N GLU A 220 1.13 -8.02 6.35
CA GLU A 220 2.25 -8.94 6.13
C GLU A 220 1.81 -10.40 5.99
N LYS A 221 0.91 -10.87 6.86
CA LYS A 221 0.37 -12.23 6.84
C LYS A 221 -0.46 -12.50 5.59
N VAL A 222 -1.34 -11.56 5.20
CA VAL A 222 -2.14 -11.68 3.98
C VAL A 222 -1.26 -11.73 2.75
N LEU A 223 -0.26 -10.85 2.65
CA LEU A 223 0.69 -10.87 1.52
C LEU A 223 1.50 -12.16 1.49
N PHE A 224 1.98 -12.64 2.64
CA PHE A 224 2.73 -13.90 2.73
C PHE A 224 1.91 -15.09 2.20
N VAL A 225 0.61 -15.13 2.52
CA VAL A 225 -0.30 -16.19 2.09
C VAL A 225 -0.68 -16.10 0.62
N LEU A 226 -1.03 -14.90 0.14
CA LEU A 226 -1.56 -14.71 -1.21
C LEU A 226 -0.47 -14.61 -2.27
N SER A 227 0.75 -14.28 -1.86
CA SER A 227 1.86 -14.07 -2.79
C SER A 227 3.13 -14.84 -2.45
N PRO A 228 3.11 -16.04 -1.82
CA PRO A 228 4.24 -16.68 -1.13
C PRO A 228 5.56 -16.41 -1.84
N LEU A 229 6.28 -15.45 -1.27
CA LEU A 229 7.37 -14.75 -1.92
C LEU A 229 8.63 -15.58 -1.82
N SER A 230 8.78 -16.60 -2.67
CA SER A 230 10.08 -17.25 -2.91
C SER A 230 11.16 -16.20 -3.26
N THR A 231 10.75 -15.09 -3.87
CA THR A 231 11.61 -13.96 -4.23
C THR A 231 12.02 -13.09 -3.04
N LEU A 232 11.22 -12.98 -1.98
CA LEU A 232 11.56 -12.12 -0.84
C LEU A 232 12.51 -12.72 0.15
N GLU A 233 12.31 -13.98 0.50
CA GLU A 233 13.25 -14.63 1.39
C GLU A 233 14.63 -14.67 0.73
N GLN A 234 14.68 -14.86 -0.59
CA GLN A 234 15.90 -14.76 -1.39
C GLN A 234 16.50 -13.34 -1.39
N ARG A 235 15.70 -12.28 -1.57
CA ARG A 235 16.22 -10.90 -1.57
C ARG A 235 16.65 -10.43 -0.18
N ARG A 236 15.88 -10.72 0.88
CA ARG A 236 16.25 -10.44 2.28
C ARG A 236 17.49 -11.23 2.70
N ARG A 237 17.64 -12.50 2.27
CA ARG A 237 18.91 -13.25 2.43
C ARG A 237 20.07 -12.57 1.71
N ASN A 238 19.86 -12.14 0.46
CA ASN A 238 20.92 -11.51 -0.34
C ASN A 238 21.32 -10.14 0.21
N GLN A 239 20.37 -9.31 0.65
CA GLN A 239 20.66 -8.01 1.27
C GLN A 239 21.35 -8.14 2.63
N ARG A 240 20.94 -9.11 3.48
CA ARG A 240 21.66 -9.41 4.73
C ARG A 240 23.08 -9.92 4.50
N ARG A 241 23.33 -10.65 3.40
CA ARG A 241 24.69 -11.05 2.99
C ARG A 241 25.54 -9.88 2.53
N LEU A 242 24.96 -8.91 1.83
CA LEU A 242 25.67 -7.73 1.32
C LEU A 242 25.95 -6.67 2.40
N SER A 243 25.18 -6.62 3.48
CA SER A 243 25.41 -5.73 4.62
C SER A 243 26.47 -6.22 5.61
N ASN A 244 26.94 -7.47 5.46
CA ASN A 244 27.93 -8.10 6.32
C ASN A 244 29.33 -8.18 5.66
N TYR A 245 29.52 -7.45 4.56
CA TYR A 245 30.80 -7.22 3.86
C TYR A 245 31.05 -5.72 3.79
#